data_AF-A0A7V2MS72-F1
#
_entry.id   AF-A0A7V2MS72-F1
#
_cell.length_a   1.000
_cell.length_b   1.000
_cell.length_c   1.000
_cell.angle_alpha   90.00
_cell.angle_beta   90.00
_cell.angle_gamma   90.00
#
_symmetry.space_group_name_H-M   'P 1'
#
loop_
_entity.id
_entity.type
_entity.pdbx_description
1 polymer ?
#
loop_
_entity_poly.entity_id
_entity_poly.type
_entity_poly.pdbx_seq_one_letter_code
_entity_poly.pdbx_strand_id
1 'polypeptide(L)'
;AFLILLFSVVFYYSRKVEKLNRRILEIEAENERVINEKALQIAQSLFSQWVQKNTEQLKVQIENELRQEYEAKLKEWVQKSSEQLKVQIENALRQEYEAKLKEWKINVETQIRKDAISKSINTLLGKVGEEFAPVLLSNKYGVSLKDFRHLGSPVDFIAFKGLSDENEEGEIIFIEIKTGKNPYLTGREKKVREAIMKGNVRYEVVSLSDLLGEIKEKISGEIEKMDFRKNNE
;
A
#
# COMPACT_ATOMS: atom_id res chain seq x y z
N ALA A 1 -56.56 -134.75 -19.64
CA ALA A 1 -55.20 -134.45 -19.10
C ALA A 1 -54.51 -133.32 -19.88
N PHE A 2 -54.33 -133.44 -21.21
CA PHE A 2 -53.57 -132.47 -22.03
C PHE A 2 -54.15 -131.04 -22.07
N LEU A 3 -55.47 -130.89 -22.23
CA LEU A 3 -56.15 -129.57 -22.24
C LEU A 3 -56.04 -128.83 -20.90
N ILE A 4 -56.05 -129.56 -19.78
CA ILE A 4 -55.90 -128.99 -18.43
C ILE A 4 -54.46 -128.49 -18.23
N LEU A 5 -53.47 -129.24 -18.72
CA LEU A 5 -52.07 -128.84 -18.71
C LEU A 5 -51.84 -127.59 -19.58
N LEU A 6 -52.40 -127.55 -20.78
CA LEU A 6 -52.34 -126.41 -21.70
C LEU A 6 -52.96 -125.16 -21.06
N PHE A 7 -54.15 -125.28 -20.47
CA PHE A 7 -54.83 -124.18 -19.78
C PHE A 7 -54.02 -123.69 -18.58
N SER A 8 -53.41 -124.60 -17.81
CA SER A 8 -52.53 -124.26 -16.69
C SER A 8 -51.28 -123.48 -17.14
N VAL A 9 -50.66 -123.89 -18.25
CA VAL A 9 -49.50 -123.21 -18.86
C VAL A 9 -49.91 -121.82 -19.37
N VAL A 10 -51.00 -121.71 -20.14
CA VAL A 10 -51.51 -120.43 -20.64
C VAL A 10 -51.87 -119.49 -19.50
N PHE A 11 -52.54 -119.98 -18.46
CA PHE A 11 -52.89 -119.21 -17.27
C PHE A 11 -51.64 -118.73 -16.51
N TYR A 12 -50.63 -119.59 -16.36
CA TYR A 12 -49.36 -119.23 -15.75
C TYR A 12 -48.64 -118.11 -16.51
N TYR A 13 -48.51 -118.24 -17.84
CA TYR A 13 -47.86 -117.22 -18.67
C TYR A 13 -48.69 -115.94 -18.76
N SER A 14 -50.02 -116.03 -18.82
CA SER A 14 -50.91 -114.86 -18.78
C SER A 14 -50.71 -114.05 -17.49
N ARG A 15 -50.66 -114.71 -16.33
CA ARG A 15 -50.37 -114.03 -15.06
C ARG A 15 -48.94 -113.49 -14.97
N LYS A 16 -47.97 -114.17 -15.59
CA LYS A 16 -46.58 -113.69 -15.66
C LYS A 16 -46.47 -112.43 -16.52
N VAL A 17 -47.14 -112.39 -17.66
CA VAL A 17 -47.22 -111.21 -18.54
C VAL A 17 -47.91 -110.05 -17.82
N GLU A 18 -49.02 -110.30 -17.13
CA GLU A 18 -49.70 -109.27 -16.34
C GLU A 18 -48.79 -108.66 -15.26
N LYS A 19 -48.02 -109.50 -14.55
CA LYS A 19 -47.05 -109.03 -13.56
C LYS A 19 -45.91 -108.22 -14.17
N LEU A 20 -45.42 -108.62 -15.36
CA LEU A 20 -44.37 -107.89 -16.07
C LEU A 20 -44.88 -106.52 -16.55
N ASN A 21 -46.08 -106.47 -17.09
CA ASN A 21 -46.69 -105.21 -17.53
C ASN A 21 -46.91 -104.24 -16.35
N ARG A 22 -47.35 -104.74 -15.18
CA ARG A 22 -47.44 -103.92 -13.96
C ARG A 22 -46.08 -103.35 -13.55
N ARG A 23 -45.02 -104.16 -13.57
CA ARG A 23 -43.66 -103.70 -13.25
C ARG A 23 -43.14 -102.67 -14.25
N ILE A 24 -43.45 -102.83 -15.54
CA ILE A 24 -43.07 -101.86 -16.57
C ILE A 24 -43.74 -100.52 -16.28
N LEU A 25 -45.06 -100.52 -16.02
CA LEU A 25 -45.81 -99.31 -15.66
C LEU A 25 -45.28 -98.65 -14.37
N GLU A 26 -44.92 -99.44 -13.37
CA GLU A 26 -44.31 -98.94 -12.13
C GLU A 26 -42.96 -98.27 -12.39
N ILE A 27 -42.09 -98.89 -13.20
CA ILE A 27 -40.78 -98.34 -13.58
C ILE A 27 -40.93 -97.07 -14.40
N GLU A 28 -41.88 -97.03 -15.34
CA GLU A 28 -42.16 -95.84 -16.16
C GLU A 28 -42.64 -94.67 -15.28
N ALA A 29 -43.59 -94.92 -14.37
CA ALA A 29 -44.07 -93.90 -13.43
C ALA A 29 -42.98 -93.44 -12.47
N GLU A 30 -42.11 -94.33 -12.00
CA GLU A 30 -40.97 -93.99 -11.14
C GLU A 30 -39.92 -93.16 -11.91
N ASN A 31 -39.61 -93.54 -13.16
CA ASN A 31 -38.71 -92.77 -14.02
C ASN A 31 -39.25 -91.36 -14.29
N GLU A 32 -40.53 -91.21 -14.62
CA GLU A 32 -41.15 -89.89 -14.81
C GLU A 32 -41.09 -89.04 -13.55
N ARG A 33 -41.35 -89.62 -12.37
CA ARG A 33 -41.23 -88.91 -11.09
C ARG A 33 -39.80 -88.43 -10.85
N VAL A 34 -38.81 -89.31 -11.01
CA VAL A 34 -37.39 -88.97 -10.80
C VAL A 34 -36.93 -87.90 -11.80
N ILE A 35 -37.35 -87.98 -13.06
CA ILE A 35 -37.03 -86.98 -14.08
C ILE A 35 -37.66 -85.63 -13.70
N ASN A 36 -38.93 -85.60 -13.31
CA ASN A 36 -39.63 -84.38 -12.93
C ASN A 36 -39.03 -83.75 -11.66
N GLU A 37 -38.68 -84.55 -10.65
CA GLU A 37 -38.00 -84.07 -9.43
C GLU A 37 -36.63 -83.46 -9.74
N LYS A 38 -35.82 -84.13 -10.57
CA LYS A 38 -34.51 -83.60 -10.99
C LYS A 38 -34.66 -82.32 -11.81
N ALA A 39 -35.61 -82.28 -12.74
CA ALA A 39 -35.89 -81.09 -13.53
C ALA A 39 -36.30 -79.91 -12.63
N LEU A 40 -37.14 -80.17 -11.63
CA LEU A 40 -37.55 -79.15 -10.66
C LEU A 40 -36.38 -78.65 -9.82
N GLN A 41 -35.52 -79.55 -9.32
CA GLN A 41 -34.31 -79.19 -8.57
C GLN A 41 -33.35 -78.34 -9.40
N ILE A 42 -33.12 -78.71 -10.65
CA ILE A 42 -32.27 -77.93 -11.57
C ILE A 42 -32.88 -76.56 -11.83
N ALA A 43 -34.18 -76.49 -12.12
CA ALA A 43 -34.87 -75.22 -12.35
C ALA A 43 -34.80 -74.29 -11.12
N GLN A 44 -35.01 -74.84 -9.92
CA GLN A 44 -34.89 -74.09 -8.67
C GLN A 44 -33.45 -73.59 -8.45
N SER A 45 -32.44 -74.44 -8.67
CA SER A 45 -31.04 -74.05 -8.52
C SER A 45 -30.64 -72.94 -9.50
N LEU A 46 -30.98 -73.09 -10.78
CA LEU A 46 -30.72 -72.07 -11.80
C LEU A 46 -31.43 -70.76 -11.50
N PHE A 47 -32.69 -70.82 -11.05
CA PHE A 47 -33.44 -69.63 -10.65
C PHE A 47 -32.79 -68.93 -9.45
N SER A 48 -32.42 -69.66 -8.39
CA SER A 48 -31.74 -69.08 -7.23
C SER A 48 -30.40 -68.43 -7.60
N GLN A 49 -29.60 -69.10 -8.43
CA GLN A 49 -28.34 -68.52 -8.93
C GLN A 49 -28.58 -67.26 -9.76
N TRP A 50 -29.58 -67.28 -10.64
CA TRP A 50 -29.97 -66.13 -11.45
C TRP A 50 -30.42 -64.96 -10.56
N VAL A 51 -31.29 -65.22 -9.57
CA VAL A 51 -31.75 -64.19 -8.62
C VAL A 51 -30.58 -63.59 -7.88
N GLN A 52 -29.68 -64.42 -7.33
CA GLN A 52 -28.52 -63.94 -6.60
C GLN A 52 -27.61 -63.07 -7.48
N LYS A 53 -27.28 -63.55 -8.68
CA LYS A 53 -26.42 -62.83 -9.62
C LYS A 53 -27.01 -61.47 -10.02
N ASN A 54 -28.28 -61.44 -10.42
CA ASN A 54 -28.92 -60.19 -10.82
C ASN A 54 -29.08 -59.22 -9.65
N THR A 55 -29.40 -59.73 -8.46
CA THR A 55 -29.50 -58.89 -7.26
C THR A 55 -28.16 -58.24 -6.95
N GLU A 56 -27.06 -59.00 -7.03
CA GLU A 56 -25.73 -58.47 -6.78
C GLU A 56 -25.28 -57.47 -7.84
N GLN A 57 -25.52 -57.78 -9.12
CA GLN A 57 -25.24 -56.87 -10.22
C GLN A 57 -26.02 -55.55 -10.08
N LEU A 58 -27.30 -55.63 -9.74
CA LEU A 58 -28.15 -54.45 -9.57
C LEU A 58 -27.69 -53.60 -8.38
N LYS A 59 -27.31 -54.22 -7.26
CA LYS A 59 -26.74 -53.50 -6.11
C LYS A 59 -25.49 -52.73 -6.49
N VAL A 60 -24.52 -53.41 -7.12
CA VAL A 60 -23.26 -52.79 -7.56
C VAL A 60 -23.53 -51.66 -8.56
N GLN A 61 -24.48 -51.84 -9.47
CA GLN A 61 -24.85 -50.81 -10.42
C GLN A 61 -25.40 -49.56 -9.71
N ILE A 62 -26.37 -49.75 -8.81
CA ILE A 62 -26.99 -48.64 -8.05
C ILE A 62 -25.93 -47.93 -7.19
N GLU A 63 -25.05 -48.67 -6.51
CA GLU A 63 -23.99 -48.09 -5.69
C GLU A 63 -23.03 -47.25 -6.53
N ASN A 64 -22.67 -47.72 -7.73
CA ASN A 64 -21.79 -46.98 -8.63
C ASN A 64 -22.48 -45.72 -9.19
N GLU A 65 -23.73 -45.81 -9.62
CA GLU A 65 -24.51 -44.66 -10.11
C GLU A 65 -24.65 -43.60 -9.02
N LEU A 66 -25.02 -44.02 -7.82
CA LEU A 66 -25.16 -43.15 -6.66
C LEU A 66 -23.82 -42.50 -6.29
N ARG A 67 -22.73 -43.27 -6.32
CA ARG A 67 -21.38 -42.76 -6.06
C ARG A 67 -20.97 -41.70 -7.07
N GLN A 68 -21.21 -41.95 -8.36
CA GLN A 68 -20.89 -40.98 -9.42
C GLN A 68 -21.70 -39.69 -9.25
N GLU A 69 -22.98 -39.79 -8.92
CA GLU A 69 -23.82 -38.63 -8.65
C GLU A 69 -23.31 -37.82 -7.44
N TYR A 70 -22.96 -38.50 -6.35
CA TYR A 70 -22.39 -37.85 -5.17
C TYR A 70 -21.05 -37.17 -5.46
N GLU A 71 -20.14 -37.84 -6.20
CA GLU A 71 -18.85 -37.30 -6.58
C GLU A 71 -19.01 -36.05 -7.45
N ALA A 72 -19.95 -36.06 -8.40
CA ALA A 72 -20.25 -34.90 -9.24
C ALA A 72 -20.80 -33.73 -8.41
N LYS A 73 -21.78 -33.97 -7.55
CA LYS A 73 -22.36 -32.93 -6.67
C LYS A 73 -21.32 -32.37 -5.70
N LEU A 74 -20.47 -33.24 -5.13
CA LEU A 74 -19.42 -32.81 -4.22
C LEU A 74 -18.42 -31.91 -4.95
N LYS A 75 -17.99 -32.29 -6.16
CA LYS A 75 -17.07 -31.49 -6.96
C LYS A 75 -17.66 -30.11 -7.30
N GLU A 76 -18.92 -30.07 -7.72
CA GLU A 76 -19.63 -28.82 -8.01
C GLU A 76 -19.73 -27.94 -6.77
N TRP A 77 -20.13 -28.52 -5.64
CA TRP A 77 -20.25 -27.80 -4.37
C TRP A 77 -18.90 -27.23 -3.92
N VAL A 78 -17.83 -28.04 -3.94
CA VAL A 78 -16.47 -27.58 -3.59
C VAL A 78 -16.04 -26.43 -4.48
N GLN A 79 -16.24 -26.55 -5.80
CA GLN A 79 -15.88 -25.50 -6.74
C GLN A 79 -16.65 -24.20 -6.45
N LYS A 80 -17.97 -24.29 -6.30
CA LYS A 80 -18.83 -23.13 -6.02
C LYS A 80 -18.47 -22.46 -4.69
N SER A 81 -18.27 -23.24 -3.63
CA SER A 81 -17.88 -22.72 -2.32
C SER A 81 -16.51 -22.07 -2.35
N SER A 82 -15.54 -22.64 -3.09
CA SER A 82 -14.20 -22.05 -3.23
C SER A 82 -14.25 -20.69 -3.95
N GLU A 83 -15.05 -20.59 -5.01
CA GLU A 83 -15.21 -19.33 -5.75
C GLU A 83 -15.92 -18.27 -4.88
N GLN A 84 -16.98 -18.67 -4.18
CA GLN A 84 -17.68 -17.78 -3.26
C GLN A 84 -16.78 -17.27 -2.14
N LEU A 85 -15.98 -18.15 -1.53
CA LEU A 85 -15.06 -17.78 -0.47
C LEU A 85 -13.98 -16.82 -0.99
N LYS A 86 -13.44 -17.07 -2.19
CA LYS A 86 -12.48 -16.19 -2.84
C LYS A 86 -13.05 -14.78 -3.04
N VAL A 87 -14.25 -14.66 -3.59
CA VAL A 87 -14.92 -13.37 -3.80
C VAL A 87 -15.17 -12.65 -2.47
N GLN A 88 -15.56 -13.37 -1.42
CA GLN A 88 -15.76 -12.78 -0.09
C GLN A 88 -14.46 -12.22 0.49
N ILE A 89 -13.36 -12.99 0.39
CA ILE A 89 -12.04 -12.56 0.85
C ILE A 89 -11.55 -11.34 0.06
N GLU A 90 -11.67 -11.36 -1.26
CA GLU A 90 -11.27 -10.24 -2.12
C GLU A 90 -12.04 -8.96 -1.78
N ASN A 91 -13.35 -9.06 -1.56
CA ASN A 91 -14.17 -7.92 -1.16
C ASN A 91 -13.81 -7.39 0.23
N ALA A 92 -13.57 -8.27 1.20
CA ALA A 92 -13.17 -7.89 2.55
C ALA A 92 -11.81 -7.16 2.54
N LEU A 93 -10.82 -7.73 1.85
CA LEU A 93 -9.51 -7.11 1.67
C LEU A 93 -9.64 -5.75 0.99
N ARG A 94 -10.42 -5.67 -0.09
CA ARG A 94 -10.65 -4.42 -0.81
C ARG A 94 -11.20 -3.33 0.10
N GLN A 95 -12.21 -3.63 0.90
CA GLN A 95 -12.79 -2.66 1.85
C GLN A 95 -11.76 -2.20 2.89
N GLU A 96 -10.97 -3.12 3.43
CA GLU A 96 -9.91 -2.81 4.40
C GLU A 96 -8.83 -1.89 3.78
N TYR A 97 -8.36 -2.22 2.58
CA TYR A 97 -7.35 -1.42 1.88
C TYR A 97 -7.87 -0.06 1.44
N GLU A 98 -9.12 0.05 0.99
CA GLU A 98 -9.74 1.33 0.66
C GLU A 98 -9.83 2.24 1.89
N ALA A 99 -10.20 1.70 3.05
CA ALA A 99 -10.22 2.44 4.32
C ALA A 99 -8.81 2.92 4.73
N LYS A 100 -7.82 2.02 4.73
CA LYS A 100 -6.42 2.35 5.03
C LYS A 100 -5.86 3.39 4.06
N LEU A 101 -6.16 3.29 2.77
CA LEU A 101 -5.72 4.26 1.77
C LEU A 101 -6.34 5.63 2.01
N LYS A 102 -7.62 5.69 2.37
CA LYS A 102 -8.31 6.95 2.70
C LYS A 102 -7.67 7.62 3.91
N GLU A 103 -7.42 6.86 4.98
CA GLU A 103 -6.75 7.36 6.18
C GLU A 103 -5.34 7.86 5.88
N TRP A 104 -4.55 7.08 5.14
CA TRP A 104 -3.21 7.47 4.72
C TRP A 104 -3.21 8.77 3.91
N LYS A 105 -4.14 8.93 2.95
CA LYS A 105 -4.29 10.17 2.16
C LYS A 105 -4.55 11.39 3.04
N ILE A 106 -5.46 11.28 4.00
CA ILE A 106 -5.78 12.38 4.94
C ILE A 106 -4.56 12.75 5.77
N ASN A 107 -3.83 11.75 6.28
CA ASN A 107 -2.63 11.98 7.09
C ASN A 107 -1.52 12.65 6.27
N VAL A 108 -1.25 12.17 5.06
CA VAL A 108 -0.24 12.75 4.17
C VAL A 108 -0.62 14.17 3.76
N GLU A 109 -1.86 14.41 3.35
CA GLU A 109 -2.35 15.76 3.00
C GLU A 109 -2.19 16.73 4.18
N THR A 110 -2.51 16.28 5.39
CA THR A 110 -2.34 17.07 6.62
C THR A 110 -0.87 17.43 6.86
N GLN A 111 0.06 16.48 6.67
CA GLN A 111 1.49 16.74 6.82
C GLN A 111 1.99 17.73 5.76
N ILE A 112 1.62 17.53 4.49
CA ILE A 112 1.99 18.43 3.39
C ILE A 112 1.47 19.85 3.66
N ARG A 113 0.21 19.99 4.10
CA ARG A 113 -0.38 21.29 4.44
C ARG A 113 0.39 21.98 5.58
N LYS A 114 0.72 21.25 6.66
CA LYS A 114 1.49 21.79 7.79
C LYS A 114 2.90 22.23 7.37
N ASP A 115 3.58 21.44 6.54
CA ASP A 115 4.90 21.78 6.02
C ASP A 115 4.85 23.02 5.10
N ALA A 116 3.87 23.08 4.19
CA ALA A 116 3.66 24.23 3.32
C ALA A 116 3.39 25.52 4.10
N ILE A 117 2.52 25.46 5.13
CA ILE A 117 2.26 26.59 6.04
C ILE A 117 3.54 26.99 6.76
N SER A 118 4.29 26.04 7.32
CA SER A 118 5.52 26.32 8.06
C SER A 118 6.60 26.96 7.19
N LYS A 119 6.77 26.46 5.95
CA LYS A 119 7.69 27.06 4.96
C LYS A 119 7.26 28.46 4.53
N SER A 120 5.95 28.65 4.33
CA SER A 120 5.37 29.95 3.98
C SER A 120 5.58 30.97 5.10
N ILE A 121 5.28 30.60 6.35
CA ILE A 121 5.52 31.44 7.54
C ILE A 121 7.01 31.79 7.65
N ASN A 122 7.92 30.83 7.53
CA ASN A 122 9.36 31.10 7.63
C ASN A 122 9.86 32.04 6.51
N THR A 123 9.31 31.89 5.30
CA THR A 123 9.66 32.74 4.16
C THR A 123 9.11 34.16 4.33
N LEU A 124 7.86 34.28 4.80
CA LEU A 124 7.23 35.56 5.10
C LEU A 124 7.94 36.25 6.27
N LEU A 125 8.27 35.55 7.35
CA LEU A 125 8.99 36.13 8.49
C LEU A 125 10.38 36.64 8.08
N GLY A 126 11.08 35.93 7.19
CA GLY A 126 12.37 36.38 6.65
C GLY A 126 12.23 37.68 5.84
N LYS A 127 11.26 37.73 4.92
CA LYS A 127 11.03 38.90 4.05
C LYS A 127 10.47 40.11 4.82
N VAL A 128 9.48 39.88 5.67
CA VAL A 128 8.84 40.92 6.51
C VAL A 128 9.80 41.40 7.58
N GLY A 129 10.65 40.52 8.14
CA GLY A 129 11.65 40.89 9.13
C GLY A 129 12.66 41.91 8.62
N GLU A 130 13.01 41.89 7.33
CA GLU A 130 13.95 42.83 6.72
C GLU A 130 13.28 44.18 6.40
N GLU A 131 12.06 44.19 5.85
CA GLU A 131 11.36 45.44 5.52
C GLU A 131 10.70 46.14 6.72
N PHE A 132 10.24 45.39 7.72
CA PHE A 132 9.59 45.92 8.93
C PHE A 132 10.51 46.01 10.14
N ALA A 133 11.80 45.67 10.00
CA ALA A 133 12.77 45.83 11.06
C ALA A 133 12.74 47.23 11.70
N PRO A 134 12.68 48.35 10.95
CA PRO A 134 12.61 49.67 11.56
C PRO A 134 11.43 49.84 12.54
N VAL A 135 10.26 49.26 12.24
CA VAL A 135 9.08 49.30 13.11
C VAL A 135 9.29 48.52 14.41
N LEU A 136 9.86 47.32 14.31
CA LEU A 136 10.16 46.49 15.48
C LEU A 136 11.29 47.10 16.33
N LEU A 137 12.32 47.66 15.69
CA LEU A 137 13.47 48.28 16.33
C LEU A 137 13.12 49.64 16.97
N SER A 138 12.23 50.42 16.34
CA SER A 138 11.72 51.69 16.87
C SER A 138 11.11 51.51 18.26
N ASN A 139 10.24 50.51 18.44
CA ASN A 139 9.66 50.18 19.74
C ASN A 139 10.71 49.67 20.74
N LYS A 140 11.70 48.89 20.28
CA LYS A 140 12.72 48.30 21.15
C LYS A 140 13.72 49.33 21.69
N TYR A 141 14.16 50.27 20.85
CA TYR A 141 15.19 51.25 21.21
C TYR A 141 14.63 52.64 21.53
N GLY A 142 13.31 52.82 21.42
CA GLY A 142 12.66 54.11 21.64
C GLY A 142 13.13 55.16 20.64
N VAL A 143 13.25 54.78 19.36
CA VAL A 143 13.75 55.66 18.29
C VAL A 143 12.61 55.95 17.32
N SER A 144 12.41 57.21 16.96
CA SER A 144 11.46 57.61 15.91
C SER A 144 11.78 56.90 14.59
N LEU A 145 10.76 56.43 13.87
CA LEU A 145 10.95 55.81 12.54
C LEU A 145 11.65 56.73 11.54
N LYS A 146 11.53 58.05 11.72
CA LYS A 146 12.17 59.06 10.86
C LYS A 146 13.69 59.13 11.05
N ASP A 147 14.20 58.59 12.15
CA ASP A 147 15.62 58.64 12.53
C ASP A 147 16.39 57.39 12.10
N PHE A 148 15.74 56.41 11.47
CA PHE A 148 16.39 55.25 10.87
C PHE A 148 16.88 55.55 9.45
N ARG A 149 18.08 55.08 9.12
CA ARG A 149 18.62 55.04 7.75
C ARG A 149 19.11 53.63 7.45
N HIS A 150 18.70 53.11 6.30
CA HIS A 150 19.19 51.83 5.79
C HIS A 150 20.55 52.02 5.11
N LEU A 151 21.48 51.10 5.36
CA LEU A 151 22.83 51.08 4.78
C LEU A 151 23.12 49.75 4.07
N GLY A 152 22.77 48.62 4.71
CA GLY A 152 23.09 47.25 4.28
C GLY A 152 24.42 46.71 4.84
N SER A 153 24.70 45.42 4.61
CA SER A 153 25.88 44.73 5.16
C SER A 153 27.20 45.49 4.97
N PRO A 154 28.06 45.64 6.00
CA PRO A 154 28.07 44.91 7.28
C PRO A 154 27.31 45.58 8.45
N VAL A 155 26.48 46.59 8.18
CA VAL A 155 25.57 47.20 9.15
C VAL A 155 24.26 47.55 8.44
N ASP A 156 23.22 46.76 8.62
CA ASP A 156 21.96 46.97 7.90
C ASP A 156 21.30 48.35 8.13
N PHE A 157 21.29 48.85 9.36
CA PHE A 157 20.68 50.13 9.72
C PHE A 157 21.54 50.97 10.66
N ILE A 158 21.39 52.29 10.56
CA ILE A 158 21.83 53.26 11.55
C ILE A 158 20.63 54.06 12.05
N ALA A 159 20.54 54.27 13.36
CA ALA A 159 19.49 55.04 14.02
C ALA A 159 20.10 56.24 14.73
N PHE A 160 19.57 57.43 14.45
CA PHE A 160 19.99 58.70 15.06
C PHE A 160 18.96 59.14 16.11
N LYS A 161 18.96 58.48 17.26
CA LYS A 161 18.02 58.77 18.34
C LYS A 161 18.18 60.21 18.82
N GLY A 162 17.07 60.88 19.10
CA GLY A 162 17.03 62.29 19.49
C GLY A 162 17.28 63.27 18.34
N LEU A 163 17.38 62.82 17.09
CA LEU A 163 17.53 63.75 15.95
C LEU A 163 16.18 64.36 15.53
N SER A 164 15.08 63.64 15.73
CA SER A 164 13.71 64.15 15.50
C SER A 164 13.15 65.00 16.65
N ASP A 165 13.73 64.93 17.85
CA ASP A 165 13.25 65.61 19.06
C ASP A 165 14.40 66.35 19.74
N GLU A 166 14.36 67.68 19.70
CA GLU A 166 15.41 68.57 20.22
C GLU A 166 15.62 68.46 21.74
N ASN A 167 14.76 67.76 22.47
CA ASN A 167 14.84 67.59 23.92
C ASN A 167 15.48 66.26 24.36
N GLU A 168 15.84 65.37 23.43
CA GLU A 168 16.50 64.10 23.74
C GLU A 168 18.02 64.17 23.51
N GLU A 169 18.79 63.44 24.33
CA GLU A 169 20.24 63.29 24.12
C GLU A 169 20.49 62.44 22.86
N GLY A 170 21.33 62.95 21.96
CA GLY A 170 21.62 62.31 20.68
C GLY A 170 22.41 61.01 20.84
N GLU A 171 21.86 59.89 20.35
CA GLU A 171 22.54 58.59 20.34
C GLU A 171 22.55 57.99 18.93
N ILE A 172 23.71 57.46 18.50
CA ILE A 172 23.86 56.77 17.21
C ILE A 172 23.95 55.27 17.44
N ILE A 173 22.95 54.53 16.93
CA ILE A 173 22.85 53.08 17.10
C ILE A 173 23.10 52.40 15.75
N PHE A 174 24.13 51.55 15.68
CA PHE A 174 24.40 50.69 14.53
C PHE A 174 23.72 49.34 14.72
N ILE A 175 22.96 48.89 13.73
CA ILE A 175 22.08 47.72 13.85
C ILE A 175 22.33 46.78 12.66
N GLU A 176 22.70 45.55 12.97
CA GLU A 176 22.74 44.42 12.03
C GLU A 176 21.57 43.48 12.37
N ILE A 177 20.80 43.08 11.37
CA ILE A 177 19.62 42.21 11.53
C ILE A 177 19.98 40.79 11.11
N LYS A 178 19.54 39.80 11.89
CA LYS A 178 19.64 38.38 11.53
C LYS A 178 18.25 37.76 11.50
N THR A 179 17.80 37.38 10.32
CA THR A 179 16.46 36.81 10.06
C THR A 179 16.47 35.28 9.86
N GLY A 180 17.64 34.63 9.87
CA GLY A 180 17.82 33.21 9.51
C GLY A 180 18.34 32.28 10.62
N LYS A 181 18.55 30.99 10.29
CA LYS A 181 19.03 29.93 11.21
C LYS A 181 20.42 30.17 11.81
N ASN A 182 21.21 31.06 11.23
CA ASN A 182 22.55 31.40 11.72
C ASN A 182 22.52 32.81 12.35
N PRO A 183 22.47 32.93 13.69
CA PRO A 183 22.42 34.22 14.38
C PRO A 183 23.79 34.88 14.52
N TYR A 184 24.87 34.25 14.02
CA TYR A 184 26.24 34.75 14.24
C TYR A 184 26.63 35.82 13.22
N LEU A 185 27.40 36.82 13.69
CA LEU A 185 27.98 37.85 12.83
C LEU A 185 29.04 37.27 11.89
N THR A 186 29.08 37.75 10.64
CA THR A 186 30.15 37.47 9.67
C THR A 186 31.47 38.11 10.11
N GLY A 187 32.59 37.69 9.50
CA GLY A 187 33.91 38.27 9.80
C GLY A 187 33.98 39.78 9.56
N ARG A 188 33.24 40.31 8.57
CA ARG A 188 33.17 41.75 8.27
C ARG A 188 32.35 42.50 9.31
N GLU A 189 31.18 41.97 9.68
CA GLU A 189 30.32 42.54 10.73
C GLU A 189 31.02 42.57 12.09
N LYS A 190 31.75 41.50 12.45
CA LYS A 190 32.54 41.46 13.69
C LYS A 190 33.57 42.59 13.75
N LYS A 191 34.30 42.83 12.66
CA LYS A 191 35.29 43.91 12.57
C LYS A 191 34.64 45.28 12.80
N VAL A 192 33.47 45.53 12.20
CA VAL A 192 32.75 46.81 12.39
C VAL A 192 32.27 46.96 13.83
N ARG A 193 31.65 45.91 14.40
CA ARG A 193 31.23 45.92 15.81
C ARG A 193 32.41 46.23 16.74
N GLU A 194 33.56 45.59 16.53
CA GLU A 194 34.76 45.82 17.33
C GLU A 194 35.31 47.25 17.18
N ALA A 195 35.27 47.82 15.97
CA ALA A 195 35.67 49.21 15.76
C ALA A 195 34.75 50.18 16.54
N ILE A 196 33.44 49.96 16.48
CA ILE A 196 32.45 50.75 17.24
C ILE A 196 32.69 50.61 18.74
N MET A 197 32.82 49.39 19.26
CA MET A 197 33.05 49.13 20.69
C MET A 197 34.36 49.74 21.21
N LYS A 198 35.39 49.86 20.36
CA LYS A 198 36.66 50.50 20.71
C LYS A 198 36.62 52.03 20.58
N GLY A 199 35.49 52.61 20.16
CA GLY A 199 35.38 54.05 19.91
C GLY A 199 36.09 54.53 18.65
N ASN A 200 36.45 53.63 17.73
CA ASN A 200 37.10 53.95 16.47
C ASN A 200 36.07 54.45 15.42
N VAL A 201 35.26 55.43 15.80
CA VAL A 201 34.23 56.07 14.97
C VAL A 201 34.55 57.55 14.89
N ARG A 202 34.52 58.14 13.69
CA ARG A 202 34.82 59.55 13.47
C ARG A 202 33.65 60.23 12.76
N TYR A 203 33.31 61.43 13.21
CA TYR A 203 32.42 62.35 12.52
C TYR A 203 33.27 63.41 11.83
N GLU A 204 33.13 63.55 10.51
CA GLU A 204 33.97 64.42 9.70
C GLU A 204 33.07 65.22 8.74
N VAL A 205 33.16 66.54 8.82
CA VAL A 205 32.43 67.45 7.92
C VAL A 205 33.39 67.81 6.80
N VAL A 206 33.17 67.25 5.63
CA VAL A 206 33.99 67.52 4.44
C VAL A 206 33.23 68.48 3.54
N SER A 207 33.82 69.64 3.28
CA SER A 207 33.31 70.57 2.27
C SER A 207 33.79 70.14 0.88
N LEU A 208 32.84 69.97 -0.04
CA LEU A 208 33.17 69.56 -1.41
C LEU A 208 33.95 70.65 -2.15
N SER A 209 33.70 71.94 -1.85
CA SER A 209 34.43 73.06 -2.45
C SER A 209 35.89 73.05 -2.05
N ASP A 210 36.17 72.75 -0.79
CA ASP A 210 37.52 72.81 -0.22
C ASP A 210 38.33 71.61 -0.71
N LEU A 211 37.70 70.43 -0.76
CA LEU A 211 38.30 69.24 -1.35
C LEU A 211 38.61 69.43 -2.84
N LEU A 212 37.68 70.02 -3.59
CA LEU A 212 37.91 70.33 -5.01
C LEU A 212 38.99 71.41 -5.19
N GLY A 213 39.07 72.37 -4.27
CA GLY A 213 40.13 73.39 -4.22
C GLY A 213 41.50 72.77 -4.00
N GLU A 214 41.65 71.91 -2.99
CA GLU A 214 42.89 71.18 -2.70
C GLU A 214 43.32 70.27 -3.86
N ILE A 215 42.37 69.59 -4.50
CA ILE A 215 42.63 68.77 -5.69
C ILE A 215 43.11 69.67 -6.83
N LYS A 216 42.47 70.83 -7.05
CA LYS A 216 42.84 71.77 -8.10
C LYS A 216 44.22 72.39 -7.86
N GLU A 217 44.57 72.73 -6.63
CA GLU A 217 45.91 73.21 -6.26
C GLU A 217 46.97 72.13 -6.45
N LYS A 218 46.71 70.89 -6.02
CA LYS A 218 47.63 69.77 -6.26
C LYS A 218 47.88 69.54 -7.75
N ILE A 219 46.81 69.49 -8.55
CA ILE A 219 46.92 69.32 -10.01
C ILE A 219 47.68 70.49 -10.64
N SER A 220 47.38 71.73 -10.26
CA SER A 220 48.04 72.93 -10.82
C SER A 220 49.53 72.98 -10.46
N GLY A 221 49.87 72.67 -9.20
CA GLY A 221 51.27 72.62 -8.76
C GLY A 221 52.08 71.45 -9.35
N GLU A 222 51.42 70.37 -9.77
CA GLU A 222 52.06 69.25 -10.47
C GLU A 222 52.32 69.60 -11.95
N ILE A 223 51.40 70.34 -12.59
CA ILE A 223 51.58 70.89 -13.95
C ILE A 223 52.73 71.91 -13.99
N GLU A 224 52.79 72.85 -13.06
CA GLU A 224 53.88 73.86 -13.00
C GLU A 224 55.26 73.20 -12.82
N LYS A 225 55.36 72.13 -12.02
CA LYS A 225 56.60 71.36 -11.84
C LYS A 225 57.02 70.60 -13.11
N MET A 226 56.05 70.17 -13.93
CA MET A 226 56.34 69.54 -15.23
C MET A 226 56.83 70.55 -16.26
N ASP A 227 56.26 71.75 -16.29
CA ASP A 227 56.70 72.83 -17.20
C ASP A 227 58.07 73.41 -16.79
N PHE A 228 58.35 73.53 -15.49
CA PHE A 228 59.65 73.99 -14.99
C PHE A 228 60.80 73.01 -15.29
N ARG A 229 60.51 71.71 -15.39
CA ARG A 229 61.49 70.70 -15.82
C ARG A 229 61.77 70.75 -17.32
N LYS A 230 60.76 71.06 -18.14
CA LYS A 230 60.90 71.19 -19.60
C LYS A 230 61.67 72.42 -20.06
N ASN A 231 61.66 73.51 -19.28
CA ASN A 231 62.32 74.76 -19.63
C ASN A 231 63.76 74.89 -19.12
N ASN A 232 64.27 73.89 -18.38
CA ASN A 232 65.63 73.83 -17.82
C ASN A 232 66.46 72.66 -18.38
N GLU A 233 65.99 72.01 -19.46
CA GLU A 233 66.72 71.08 -20.33
C GLU A 233 67.02 71.78 -21.67
#